data_AF-A0A1X1Q8G1-F1
#
_entry.id   AF-A0A1X1Q8G1-F1
#
_cell.length_a   1.000
_cell.length_b   1.000
_cell.length_c   1.000
_cell.angle_alpha   90.00
_cell.angle_beta   90.00
_cell.angle_gamma   90.00
#
_symmetry.space_group_name_H-M   'P 1'
#
loop_
_entity.id
_entity.type
_entity.pdbx_description
1 polymer ?
#
loop_
_entity_poly.entity_id
_entity_poly.type
_entity_poly.pdbx_seq_one_letter_code
_entity_poly.pdbx_strand_id
1 'polypeptide(L)'
;MYVFTASGLEDKVGFAAGKKLGNAVARNRVKRLMRECYRLHQGEIKDNLCLLLVGRKPAVEVKYHVIEKAFLNLGRKAEIFGR
;
A
#
# COMPACT_ATOMS: atom_id res chain seq x y z
N MET A 1 -5.24 -3.80 2.45
CA MET A 1 -5.00 -3.60 1.01
C MET A 1 -6.27 -4.05 0.31
N TYR A 2 -6.75 -3.26 -0.64
CA TYR A 2 -7.80 -3.70 -1.56
C TYR A 2 -7.17 -3.88 -2.94
N VAL A 3 -7.62 -4.90 -3.65
CA VAL A 3 -7.23 -5.24 -5.02
C VAL A 3 -8.51 -5.32 -5.83
N PHE A 4 -8.55 -4.63 -6.96
CA PHE A 4 -9.71 -4.60 -7.84
C PHE A 4 -9.25 -4.25 -9.26
N THR A 5 -10.14 -4.40 -10.23
CA THR A 5 -9.95 -3.92 -11.60
C THR A 5 -10.93 -2.78 -11.86
N ALA A 6 -10.49 -1.75 -12.57
CA ALA A 6 -11.31 -0.62 -12.95
C ALA A 6 -10.78 0.01 -14.24
N SER A 7 -11.68 0.26 -15.19
CA SER A 7 -11.31 0.86 -16.47
C SER A 7 -10.74 2.26 -16.28
N GLY A 8 -9.60 2.55 -16.91
CA GLY A 8 -8.88 3.82 -16.81
C GLY A 8 -8.04 3.98 -15.53
N LEU A 9 -8.01 2.96 -14.66
CA LEU A 9 -7.18 2.92 -13.45
C LEU A 9 -6.23 1.73 -13.44
N GLU A 10 -6.01 1.09 -14.58
CA GLU A 10 -5.06 0.01 -14.74
C GLU A 10 -3.68 0.43 -14.22
N ASP A 11 -3.06 -0.46 -13.45
CA ASP A 11 -1.74 -0.28 -12.84
C ASP A 11 -1.62 0.95 -11.93
N LYS A 12 -2.75 1.45 -11.41
CA LYS A 12 -2.77 2.57 -10.45
C LYS A 12 -2.83 2.09 -9.02
N VAL A 13 -2.20 2.87 -8.15
CA VAL A 13 -2.25 2.69 -6.69
C VAL A 13 -2.75 3.96 -5.99
N GLY A 14 -3.66 3.78 -5.03
CA GLY A 14 -4.13 4.80 -4.11
C GLY A 14 -3.59 4.59 -2.69
N PHE A 15 -3.39 5.68 -1.96
CA PHE A 15 -2.93 5.67 -0.56
C PHE A 15 -3.89 6.45 0.34
N ALA A 16 -4.57 5.76 1.25
CA ALA A 16 -5.48 6.37 2.21
C ALA A 16 -4.90 6.33 3.63
N ALA A 17 -4.99 7.47 4.34
CA ALA A 17 -4.69 7.57 5.76
C ALA A 17 -5.74 8.49 6.40
N GLY A 18 -6.72 7.90 7.08
CA GLY A 18 -7.87 8.64 7.63
C GLY A 18 -7.52 9.51 8.84
N LYS A 19 -8.41 10.44 9.21
CA LYS A 19 -8.23 11.33 10.38
C LYS A 19 -8.00 10.57 11.69
N LYS A 20 -8.56 9.35 11.83
CA LYS A 20 -8.37 8.47 12.99
C LYS A 20 -6.92 8.02 13.23
N LEU A 21 -6.01 8.18 12.26
CA LEU A 21 -4.58 7.89 12.43
C LEU A 21 -3.84 8.94 13.25
N GLY A 22 -4.38 10.16 13.35
CA GLY A 22 -3.73 11.29 14.01
C GLY A 22 -3.51 12.49 13.09
N ASN A 23 -2.53 13.31 13.44
CA ASN A 23 -2.26 14.58 12.76
C ASN A 23 -1.73 14.41 11.32
N ALA A 24 -1.57 15.53 10.61
CA ALA A 24 -1.08 15.52 9.23
C ALA A 24 0.31 14.86 9.09
N VAL A 25 1.21 15.08 10.06
CA VAL A 25 2.56 14.52 10.04
C VAL A 25 2.54 12.99 10.11
N ALA A 26 1.79 12.43 11.07
CA ALA A 26 1.62 10.99 11.23
C ALA A 26 1.01 10.35 9.97
N ARG A 27 -0.08 10.93 9.44
CA ARG A 27 -0.73 10.45 8.21
C ARG A 27 0.20 10.49 7.00
N ASN A 28 0.94 11.58 6.83
CA ASN A 28 1.87 11.73 5.72
C ASN A 28 3.09 10.81 5.85
N ARG A 29 3.57 10.53 7.07
CA ARG A 29 4.60 9.53 7.34
C ARG A 29 4.14 8.15 6.88
N VAL A 30 2.95 7.72 7.28
CA VAL A 30 2.38 6.42 6.86
C VAL A 30 2.24 6.34 5.33
N LYS A 31 1.71 7.38 4.69
CA LYS A 31 1.61 7.44 3.21
C LYS A 31 2.99 7.41 2.52
N ARG A 32 4.02 8.04 3.10
CA ARG A 32 5.40 7.99 2.57
C ARG A 32 5.95 6.57 2.63
N LEU A 33 5.80 5.88 3.77
CA LEU A 33 6.26 4.50 3.92
C LEU A 33 5.56 3.54 2.96
N MET A 34 4.23 3.65 2.81
CA MET A 34 3.49 2.82 1.87
C MET A 34 3.87 3.11 0.40
N ARG A 35 4.08 4.39 0.05
CA ARG A 35 4.54 4.76 -1.31
C ARG A 35 5.90 4.18 -1.63
N GLU A 36 6.83 4.23 -0.68
CA GLU A 36 8.17 3.70 -0.88
C GLU A 36 8.15 2.19 -1.05
N CYS A 37 7.37 1.49 -0.24
CA CYS A 37 7.21 0.05 -0.38
C CYS A 37 6.60 -0.33 -1.74
N TYR A 38 5.55 0.38 -2.18
CA TYR A 38 5.01 0.18 -3.52
C TYR A 38 6.05 0.45 -4.61
N ARG A 39 6.80 1.56 -4.52
CA ARG A 39 7.81 1.95 -5.53
C ARG A 39 8.87 0.86 -5.74
N LEU A 40 9.30 0.20 -4.67
CA LEU A 40 10.32 -0.84 -4.70
C LEU A 40 9.82 -2.17 -5.28
N HIS A 41 8.53 -2.48 -5.12
CA HIS A 41 7.95 -3.78 -5.54
C HIS A 41 6.99 -3.69 -6.73
N GLN A 42 6.70 -2.51 -7.26
CA GLN A 42 5.70 -2.34 -8.33
C GLN A 42 6.01 -3.18 -9.58
N GLY A 43 7.29 -3.46 -9.86
CA GLY A 43 7.69 -4.30 -11.00
C GLY A 43 7.37 -5.79 -10.83
N GLU A 44 7.02 -6.23 -9.62
CA GLU A 44 6.65 -7.62 -9.30
C GLU A 44 5.12 -7.83 -9.29
N ILE A 45 4.35 -6.75 -9.38
CA ILE A 45 2.89 -6.76 -9.36
C ILE A 45 2.36 -7.09 -10.76
N LYS A 46 1.33 -7.93 -10.81
CA LYS A 46 0.59 -8.26 -12.05
C LYS A 46 -0.02 -7.02 -12.68
N ASP A 47 0.01 -6.98 -14.01
CA ASP A 47 -0.60 -5.91 -14.80
C ASP A 47 -2.15 -5.95 -14.69
N ASN A 48 -2.80 -4.84 -15.07
CA ASN A 48 -4.26 -4.64 -15.04
C ASN A 48 -4.89 -4.71 -13.63
N LEU A 49 -4.10 -4.47 -12.58
CA LEU A 49 -4.60 -4.40 -11.22
C LEU A 49 -4.58 -2.97 -10.67
N CYS A 50 -5.62 -2.65 -9.89
CA CYS A 50 -5.71 -1.42 -9.11
C CYS A 50 -5.55 -1.75 -7.63
N LEU A 51 -4.75 -0.95 -6.92
CA LEU A 51 -4.45 -1.14 -5.51
C LEU A 51 -4.94 0.03 -4.67
N LEU A 52 -5.54 -0.24 -3.52
CA LEU A 52 -5.77 0.77 -2.48
C LEU A 52 -5.12 0.36 -1.17
N LEU A 53 -4.06 1.07 -0.79
CA LEU A 53 -3.34 0.87 0.46
C LEU A 53 -3.89 1.81 1.53
N VAL A 54 -4.44 1.22 2.59
CA VAL A 54 -5.07 1.95 3.69
C VAL A 54 -4.23 1.81 4.96
N GLY A 55 -3.61 2.91 5.38
CA GLY A 55 -2.90 2.99 6.65
C GLY A 55 -3.87 2.85 7.82
N ARG A 56 -3.54 1.98 8.78
CA ARG A 56 -4.27 1.78 10.04
C ARG A 56 -3.42 2.29 11.22
N LYS A 57 -4.03 2.49 12.39
CA LYS A 57 -3.35 3.05 13.59
C LYS A 57 -2.01 2.38 13.93
N PRO A 58 -1.84 1.04 13.84
CA PRO A 58 -0.55 0.39 14.07
C PRO A 58 0.58 0.82 13.13
N ALA A 59 0.26 1.35 11.94
CA ALA A 59 1.26 1.79 10.97
C ALA A 59 1.99 3.09 11.39
N VAL A 60 1.45 3.83 12.37
CA VAL A 60 1.95 5.16 12.74
C VAL A 60 3.32 5.08 13.41
N GLU A 61 3.53 4.08 14.28
CA GLU A 61 4.71 3.97 15.15
C GLU A 61 5.78 3.00 14.63
N VAL A 62 5.47 2.24 13.58
CA VAL A 62 6.39 1.24 13.03
C VAL A 62 7.36 1.82 12.01
N LYS A 63 8.48 1.13 11.80
CA LYS A 63 9.49 1.44 10.79
C LYS A 63 9.12 0.84 9.42
N TYR A 64 9.84 1.27 8.39
CA TYR A 64 9.66 0.82 7.01
C TYR A 64 9.56 -0.71 6.86
N HIS A 65 10.51 -1.45 7.42
CA HIS A 65 10.57 -2.91 7.29
C HIS A 65 9.30 -3.62 7.78
N VAL A 66 8.58 -3.06 8.76
CA VAL A 66 7.32 -3.63 9.24
C VAL A 66 6.21 -3.41 8.21
N ILE A 67 6.17 -2.22 7.60
CA ILE A 67 5.22 -1.89 6.53
C ILE A 67 5.48 -2.74 5.30
N GLU A 68 6.75 -2.89 4.91
CA GLU A 68 7.18 -3.73 3.79
C GLU A 68 6.80 -5.20 4.00
N LYS A 69 7.13 -5.77 5.16
CA LYS A 69 6.72 -7.13 5.52
C LYS A 69 5.19 -7.30 5.45
N ALA A 70 4.43 -6.33 5.93
CA ALA A 70 2.96 -6.37 5.86
C ALA A 70 2.45 -6.28 4.41
N PHE A 71 3.04 -5.42 3.58
CA PHE A 71 2.71 -5.29 2.17
C PHE A 71 2.96 -6.59 1.41
N LEU A 72 4.16 -7.17 1.54
CA LEU A 72 4.52 -8.43 0.89
C LEU A 72 3.62 -9.60 1.33
N ASN A 73 3.34 -9.70 2.63
CA ASN A 73 2.45 -10.74 3.15
C ASN A 73 1.01 -10.59 2.64
N LEU A 74 0.49 -9.38 2.60
CA LEU A 74 -0.86 -9.12 2.08
C LEU A 74 -0.91 -9.33 0.56
N GLY A 75 0.11 -8.88 -0.17
CA GLY A 75 0.18 -9.04 -1.62
C GLY A 75 0.25 -10.51 -2.05
N ARG A 76 1.02 -11.34 -1.33
CA ARG A 76 1.02 -12.81 -1.57
C ARG A 76 -0.35 -13.43 -1.32
N LYS A 77 -1.01 -13.06 -0.22
CA LYS A 77 -2.36 -13.55 0.12
C LYS A 77 -3.42 -13.08 -0.88
N ALA A 78 -3.24 -11.92 -1.47
CA ALA A 78 -4.12 -11.36 -2.49
C ALA A 78 -3.68 -11.74 -3.92
N GLU A 79 -2.66 -12.61 -4.05
CA GLU A 79 -2.15 -13.15 -5.31
C GLU A 79 -1.79 -12.08 -6.36
N ILE A 80 -1.31 -10.92 -5.91
CA ILE A 80 -0.95 -9.80 -6.80
C ILE A 80 0.45 -9.91 -7.39
N PHE A 81 1.31 -10.78 -6.82
CA PHE A 81 2.67 -10.98 -7.29
C PHE A 81 2.75 -12.15 -8.27
N GLY A 82 3.68 -12.05 -9.21
CA GLY A 82 3.93 -13.08 -10.21
C GLY A 82 3.53 -12.57 -11.60
N ARG A 83 4.53 -12.27 -12.40
CA ARG A 83 4.37 -11.85 -13.79
C ARG A 83 4.19 -13.06 -14.70
#